data_AF-A0A847CMF8-F1
#
_entry.id   AF-A0A847CMF8-F1
#
_cell.length_a   1.000
_cell.length_b   1.000
_cell.length_c   1.000
_cell.angle_alpha   90.00
_cell.angle_beta   90.00
_cell.angle_gamma   90.00
#
_symmetry.space_group_name_H-M   'P 1'
#
loop_
_entity.id
_entity.type
_entity.pdbx_description
1 polymer ?
#
loop_
_entity_poly.entity_id
_entity_poly.type
_entity_poly.pdbx_seq_one_letter_code
_entity_poly.pdbx_strand_id
1 'polypeptide(L)' 'MTEPLDARLRDDDALAEIDLASRLMIAASGASEKLSQAEVDELLGVGLQSPA' A
#
# COMPACT_ATOMS: atom_id res chain seq x y z
N MET A 1 -14.34 -8.71 23.90
CA MET A 1 -13.77 -9.88 23.21
C MET A 1 -13.25 -9.40 21.88
N THR A 2 -11.92 -9.32 21.73
CA THR A 2 -11.26 -8.84 20.51
C THR A 2 -11.36 -9.93 19.45
N GLU A 3 -11.98 -9.63 18.32
CA GLU A 3 -12.19 -10.61 17.24
C GLU A 3 -10.82 -11.03 16.65
N PRO A 4 -10.68 -12.28 16.17
CA PRO A 4 -9.41 -12.77 15.59
C PRO A 4 -8.90 -11.92 14.42
N LEU A 5 -9.80 -11.25 13.70
CA LEU A 5 -9.46 -10.32 12.62
C LEU A 5 -8.65 -9.14 13.16
N ASP A 6 -9.06 -8.59 14.30
CA ASP A 6 -8.47 -7.41 14.94
C ASP A 6 -7.10 -7.71 15.57
N ALA A 7 -6.79 -8.97 15.88
CA ALA A 7 -5.46 -9.37 16.37
C ALA A 7 -4.43 -9.52 15.23
N ARG A 8 -4.83 -10.06 14.08
CA ARG A 8 -3.95 -10.16 12.88
C ARG A 8 -3.73 -8.80 12.22
N LEU A 9 -4.75 -7.94 12.29
CA LEU A 9 -4.68 -6.53 11.89
C LEU A 9 -3.93 -5.65 12.90
N ARG A 10 -3.37 -6.16 13.99
CA ARG A 10 -2.48 -5.39 14.87
C ARG A 10 -1.01 -5.78 14.71
N ASP A 11 -0.73 -6.73 13.82
CA ASP A 11 0.62 -6.95 13.33
C ASP A 11 1.00 -5.71 12.51
N ASP A 12 1.97 -4.93 13.00
CA ASP A 12 2.34 -3.64 12.43
C ASP A 12 2.74 -3.76 10.94
N ASP A 13 3.30 -4.90 10.56
CA ASP A 13 3.64 -5.23 9.16
C ASP A 13 2.38 -5.44 8.31
N ALA A 14 1.38 -6.15 8.83
CA ALA A 14 0.11 -6.38 8.13
C ALA A 14 -0.71 -5.09 8.00
N LEU A 15 -0.66 -4.22 9.01
CA LEU A 15 -1.28 -2.89 8.93
C LEU A 15 -0.62 -2.02 7.87
N ALA A 16 0.71 -2.02 7.82
CA ALA A 16 1.46 -1.29 6.81
C ALA A 16 1.12 -1.77 5.40
N GLU A 17 0.99 -3.08 5.19
CA GLU A 17 0.59 -3.65 3.91
C GLU A 17 -0.84 -3.24 3.50
N ILE A 18 -1.78 -3.25 4.45
CA ILE A 18 -3.16 -2.85 4.19
C ILE A 18 -3.29 -1.37 3.88
N ASP A 19 -2.56 -0.51 4.61
CA ASP A 19 -2.50 0.93 4.31
C ASP A 19 -1.96 1.16 2.89
N LEU A 20 -0.86 0.49 2.54
CA LEU A 20 -0.23 0.58 1.23
C LEU A 20 -1.19 0.15 0.11
N ALA A 21 -1.83 -1.02 0.27
CA ALA A 21 -2.79 -1.55 -0.69
C ALA A 21 -4.00 -0.63 -0.84
N SER A 22 -4.50 -0.06 0.27
CA SER A 22 -5.63 0.87 0.27
C SER A 22 -5.29 2.15 -0.48
N ARG A 23 -4.11 2.73 -0.24
CA ARG A 23 -3.63 3.93 -0.93
C ARG A 23 -3.50 3.70 -2.44
N LEU A 24 -3.00 2.54 -2.85
CA LEU A 24 -2.92 2.16 -4.26
C LEU A 24 -4.32 2.02 -4.89
N MET A 25 -5.25 1.34 -4.22
CA MET A 25 -6.63 1.19 -4.69
C MET A 25 -7.33 2.54 -4.85
N ILE A 26 -7.16 3.45 -3.89
CA ILE A 26 -7.74 4.80 -3.95
C ILE A 26 -7.16 5.58 -5.13
N ALA A 27 -5.84 5.56 -5.30
CA ALA A 27 -5.17 6.24 -6.41
C ALA A 27 -5.64 5.69 -7.77
N ALA A 28 -5.72 4.37 -7.91
CA ALA A 28 -6.21 3.73 -9.12
C ALA A 28 -7.69 4.04 -9.40
N SER A 29 -8.53 4.11 -8.36
CA SER A 29 -9.96 4.40 -8.50
C SER A 29 -10.23 5.86 -8.87
N GLY A 30 -9.36 6.79 -8.46
CA GLY A 30 -9.45 8.21 -8.78
C GLY A 30 -8.80 8.60 -10.11
N ALA A 31 -8.01 7.71 -10.71
CA ALA A 31 -7.31 7.98 -11.96
C ALA A 31 -8.27 7.86 -13.16
N SER A 32 -8.24 8.85 -14.04
CA SER A 32 -9.02 8.82 -15.29
C SER A 32 -8.45 7.83 -16.32
N GLU A 33 -7.17 7.49 -16.17
CA GLU A 33 -6.44 6.52 -17.00
C GLU A 33 -5.65 5.57 -16.08
N LYS A 34 -5.07 4.50 -16.64
CA LYS A 34 -4.24 3.58 -15.84
C LYS A 34 -3.02 4.33 -15.31
N LEU A 35 -2.70 4.11 -14.03
CA LEU A 35 -1.44 4.57 -13.44
C LEU A 35 -0.26 4.00 -14.22
N SER A 36 0.71 4.85 -14.51
CA SER A 36 1.99 4.43 -15.06
C SER A 36 2.82 3.69 -14.02
N GLN A 37 3.80 2.90 -14.47
CA GLN A 37 4.70 2.19 -13.55
C GLN A 37 5.43 3.15 -12.60
N ALA A 38 5.84 4.34 -13.07
CA ALA A 38 6.51 5.33 -12.24
C ALA A 38 5.60 5.87 -11.11
N GLU A 39 4.30 6.07 -11.39
CA GLU A 39 3.34 6.50 -10.38
C GLU A 39 3.06 5.41 -9.35
N VAL A 40 3.01 4.14 -9.80
CA VAL A 40 2.92 2.99 -8.91
C VAL A 40 4.18 2.87 -8.06
N ASP A 41 5.35 3.07 -8.64
CA ASP A 41 6.64 2.95 -7.95
C ASP A 41 6.82 4.02 -6.86
N GLU A 42 6.35 5.24 -7.11
CA GLU A 42 6.29 6.32 -6.12
C GLU A 42 5.29 6.00 -5.00
N LEU A 43 4.10 5.50 -5.33
CA LEU A 43 3.10 5.08 -4.34
C LEU A 43 3.59 3.94 -3.45
N LEU A 44 4.34 2.99 -4.04
CA LEU A 44 4.93 1.85 -3.36
C LEU A 44 6.27 2.17 -2.69
N GLY A 45 6.84 3.36 -2.92
CA GLY A 45 8.14 3.76 -2.36
C GLY A 45 9.33 2.95 -2.90
N VAL A 46 9.19 2.31 -4.07
CA VAL A 46 10.24 1.45 -4.68
C VAL A 46 11.23 2.25 -5.56
N GLY A 47 11.00 3.55 -5.77
CA GLY A 47 11.76 4.41 -6.68
C GLY A 47 13.13 4.93 -6.23
N LEU A 48 13.55 4.73 -4.97
CA LEU A 48 14.82 5.26 -4.44
C LEU A 48 15.61 4.29 -3.55
N GLN A 49 15.46 2.99 -3.77
CA GLN A 49 16.35 2.00 -3.15
C GLN A 49 17.69 2.03 -3.90
N SER A 50 18.55 2.99 -3.56
CA SER A 50 19.97 2.99 -3.96
C SER A 50 20.60 1.70 -3.45
N PRO A 51 21.22 0.86 -4.31
CA PRO A 51 21.95 -0.29 -3.82
C PRO A 51 23.19 0.20 -3.06
N ALA A 52 23.26 -0.15 -1.77
CA ALA A 52 24.48 -0.02 -0.96
C ALA A 52 25.49 -1.13 -1.33
#